data_AF-A0A6A6F3W9-F1
#
_entry.id   AF-A0A6A6F3W9-F1
#
_cell.length_a   1.000
_cell.length_b   1.000
_cell.length_c   1.000
_cell.angle_alpha   90.00
_cell.angle_beta   90.00
_cell.angle_gamma   90.00
#
_symmetry.space_group_name_H-M   'P 1'
#
loop_
_entity.id
_entity.type
_entity.pdbx_description
1 polymer ?
#
loop_
_entity_poly.entity_id
_entity_poly.type
_entity_poly.pdbx_seq_one_letter_code
_entity_poly.pdbx_strand_id
1 'polypeptide(L)'
;MNAEKLLKAYGWSGSGSLDSHNGAESRGLSKPLLVSKKVDVLGVGLNKHAAVSDQWWMRAYDAGLKDLGTGKQSTLSQVREKGMFAGGLYGRFVKGESEGGTI
;
A
#
# COMPACT_ATOMS: atom_id res chain seq x y z
N MET A 1 9.90 -2.03 29.04
CA MET A 1 11.26 -2.24 28.49
C MET A 1 11.47 -1.23 27.38
N ASN A 2 12.54 -0.43 27.41
CA ASN A 2 12.86 0.52 26.34
C ASN A 2 13.91 -0.12 25.42
N ALA A 3 13.44 -0.68 24.29
CA ALA A 3 14.30 -1.42 23.35
C ALA A 3 15.35 -0.51 22.70
N GLU A 4 14.99 0.73 22.36
CA GLU A 4 15.89 1.69 21.73
C GLU A 4 17.08 2.03 22.64
N LYS A 5 16.81 2.30 23.94
CA LYS A 5 17.86 2.58 24.93
C LYS A 5 18.83 1.40 25.08
N LEU A 6 18.32 0.18 25.05
CA LEU A 6 19.11 -1.03 25.16
C LEU A 6 20.00 -1.22 23.92
N LEU A 7 19.45 -1.07 22.71
CA LEU A 7 20.20 -1.18 21.46
C LEU A 7 21.32 -0.14 21.35
N LYS A 8 21.03 1.11 21.74
CA LYS A 8 22.05 2.17 21.80
C LYS A 8 23.16 1.86 22.81
N ALA A 9 22.82 1.28 23.96
CA ALA A 9 23.82 0.83 24.94
C ALA A 9 24.72 -0.29 24.39
N TYR A 10 24.23 -1.08 23.42
CA TYR A 10 25.00 -2.10 22.69
C TYR A 10 25.67 -1.58 21.41
N GLY A 11 25.72 -0.26 21.17
CA GLY A 11 26.49 0.33 20.07
C GLY A 11 25.75 0.44 18.74
N TRP A 12 24.41 0.33 18.74
CA TRP A 12 23.60 0.74 17.60
C TRP A 12 23.56 2.26 17.47
N SER A 13 23.73 2.77 16.25
CA SER A 13 23.79 4.23 15.96
C SER A 13 22.48 4.98 16.25
N GLY A 14 21.37 4.26 16.42
CA GLY A 14 20.04 4.85 16.62
C GLY A 14 19.26 5.07 15.32
N SER A 15 19.84 4.73 14.17
CA SER A 15 19.17 4.82 12.87
C SER A 15 19.69 3.76 11.90
N GLY A 16 18.85 3.38 10.94
CA GLY A 16 19.19 2.35 9.96
C GLY A 16 19.15 0.93 10.53
N SER A 17 19.91 0.04 9.90
CA SER A 17 20.02 -1.36 10.29
C SER A 17 20.75 -1.54 11.62
N LEU A 18 20.66 -2.75 12.19
CA LEU A 18 21.35 -3.11 13.42
C LEU A 18 22.87 -3.27 13.25
N ASP A 19 23.35 -3.59 12.05
CA ASP A 19 24.77 -3.74 11.72
C ASP A 19 25.46 -2.41 11.37
N SER A 20 24.72 -1.29 11.36
CA SER A 20 25.27 0.05 11.21
C SER A 20 26.06 0.45 12.46
N HIS A 21 27.38 0.27 12.39
CA HIS A 21 28.33 0.76 13.40
C HIS A 21 29.17 1.89 12.81
N ASN A 22 29.09 3.08 13.41
CA ASN A 22 30.03 4.20 13.24
C ASN A 22 30.51 4.45 11.79
N GLY A 23 29.57 4.57 10.84
CA GLY A 23 29.89 4.96 9.45
C GLY A 23 30.35 3.82 8.54
N ALA A 24 30.36 2.57 9.01
CA ALA A 24 30.49 1.41 8.13
C ALA A 24 29.23 1.24 7.27
N GLU A 25 29.40 0.81 6.02
CA GLU A 25 28.27 0.50 5.14
C GLU A 25 27.41 -0.61 5.74
N SER A 26 26.14 -0.27 5.98
CA SER A 26 25.13 -1.19 6.49
C SER A 26 24.65 -2.14 5.39
N ARG A 27 24.58 -3.43 5.69
CA ARG A 27 24.01 -4.45 4.79
C ARG A 27 22.66 -4.98 5.25
N GLY A 28 22.27 -4.72 6.51
CA GLY A 28 21.01 -5.17 7.07
C GLY A 28 19.81 -4.30 6.68
N LEU A 29 18.63 -4.81 7.00
CA LEU A 29 17.37 -4.11 6.80
C LEU A 29 17.17 -3.02 7.86
N SER A 30 16.90 -1.80 7.42
CA SER A 30 16.53 -0.68 8.30
C SER A 30 15.06 -0.71 8.72
N LYS A 31 14.21 -1.45 7.97
CA LYS A 31 12.77 -1.58 8.24
C LYS A 31 12.39 -3.06 8.28
N PRO A 32 11.46 -3.46 9.17
CA PRO A 32 10.95 -4.83 9.18
C PRO A 32 10.32 -5.21 7.84
N LEU A 33 10.47 -6.47 7.44
CA LEU A 33 9.77 -7.00 6.28
C LEU A 33 8.26 -7.07 6.56
N LEU A 34 7.47 -6.54 5.63
CA LEU A 34 6.03 -6.74 5.63
C LEU A 34 5.71 -8.04 4.91
N VAL A 35 5.32 -9.05 5.67
CA VAL A 35 4.94 -10.37 5.13
C VAL A 35 3.43 -10.46 5.03
N SER A 36 2.92 -10.84 3.85
CA SER A 36 1.49 -11.08 3.66
C SER A 36 1.03 -12.26 4.50
N LYS A 37 0.02 -12.05 5.36
CA LYS A 37 -0.60 -13.13 6.13
C LYS A 37 -1.66 -13.83 5.30
N LYS A 38 -1.51 -15.15 5.10
CA LYS A 38 -2.58 -15.98 4.57
C LYS A 38 -3.65 -16.19 5.64
N VAL A 39 -4.88 -15.77 5.34
CA VAL A 39 -6.03 -15.87 6.27
C VAL A 39 -7.14 -16.79 5.76
N ASP A 40 -6.88 -17.59 4.72
CA ASP A 40 -7.85 -18.53 4.14
C ASP A 40 -7.22 -19.89 3.80
N VAL A 41 -8.06 -20.75 3.22
CA VAL A 41 -7.72 -22.11 2.76
C VAL A 41 -7.45 -22.14 1.25
N LEU A 42 -7.54 -21.02 0.53
CA LEU A 42 -7.35 -20.96 -0.93
C LEU A 42 -5.92 -21.34 -1.35
N GLY A 43 -5.77 -21.79 -2.59
CA GLY A 43 -4.46 -22.06 -3.19
C GLY A 43 -3.55 -20.83 -3.20
N VAL A 44 -2.23 -21.05 -3.16
CA VAL A 44 -1.23 -19.97 -3.31
C VAL A 44 -1.39 -19.34 -4.70
N GLY A 45 -1.31 -18.00 -4.77
CA GLY A 45 -1.43 -17.25 -6.03
C GLY A 45 -2.84 -16.76 -6.36
N LEU A 46 -3.87 -17.19 -5.62
CA LEU A 46 -5.23 -16.65 -5.77
C LEU A 46 -5.35 -15.28 -5.10
N ASN A 47 -5.40 -14.22 -5.91
CA ASN A 47 -5.67 -12.87 -5.44
C ASN A 47 -7.14 -12.73 -5.03
N LYS A 48 -7.45 -12.81 -3.74
CA LYS A 48 -8.80 -12.62 -3.19
C LYS A 48 -9.44 -11.28 -3.59
N HIS A 49 -8.61 -10.29 -3.88
CA HIS A 49 -9.04 -8.96 -4.26
C HIS A 49 -9.23 -8.77 -5.76
N ALA A 50 -8.86 -9.73 -6.62
CA ALA A 50 -9.01 -9.62 -8.07
C ALA A 50 -10.48 -9.43 -8.49
N ALA A 51 -11.39 -10.19 -7.87
CA ALA A 51 -12.83 -10.02 -8.13
C ALA A 51 -13.39 -8.68 -7.60
N VAL A 52 -12.73 -8.05 -6.62
CA VAL A 52 -13.17 -6.80 -5.99
C VAL A 52 -12.61 -5.57 -6.71
N SER A 53 -11.40 -5.65 -7.28
CA SER A 53 -10.82 -4.58 -8.10
C SER A 53 -11.66 -4.35 -9.35
N ASP A 54 -12.02 -5.42 -10.07
CA ASP A 54 -12.64 -5.32 -11.40
C ASP A 54 -14.08 -4.79 -11.35
N GLN A 55 -14.69 -4.74 -10.17
CA GLN A 55 -16.06 -4.28 -9.94
C GLN A 55 -16.14 -2.84 -9.40
N TRP A 56 -15.07 -2.06 -9.48
CA TRP A 56 -15.08 -0.68 -8.99
C TRP A 56 -16.14 0.19 -9.66
N TRP A 57 -16.37 0.00 -10.96
CA TRP A 57 -17.33 0.78 -11.74
C TRP A 57 -18.77 0.44 -11.33
N MET A 58 -19.08 -0.82 -11.02
CA MET A 58 -20.40 -1.24 -10.50
C MET A 58 -20.72 -0.56 -9.17
N ARG A 59 -19.73 -0.46 -8.29
CA ARG A 59 -19.87 0.25 -7.00
C ARG A 59 -20.02 1.76 -7.21
N ALA A 60 -19.22 2.34 -8.11
CA ALA A 60 -19.34 3.77 -8.44
C ALA A 60 -20.69 4.11 -9.07
N TYR A 61 -21.26 3.19 -9.87
CA TYR A 61 -22.59 3.30 -10.46
C TYR A 61 -23.69 3.22 -9.39
N ASP A 62 -23.66 2.23 -8.51
CA ASP A 62 -24.62 2.11 -7.39
C ASP A 62 -24.56 3.33 -6.45
N ALA A 63 -23.36 3.82 -6.13
CA ALA A 63 -23.18 5.05 -5.37
C ALA A 63 -23.76 6.27 -6.11
N GLY A 64 -23.52 6.38 -7.41
CA GLY A 64 -24.08 7.44 -8.25
C GLY A 64 -25.62 7.43 -8.28
N LEU A 65 -26.25 6.25 -8.28
CA LEU A 65 -27.70 6.13 -8.17
C LEU A 65 -28.23 6.59 -6.82
N LYS A 66 -27.52 6.31 -5.73
CA LYS A 66 -27.89 6.78 -4.37
C LYS A 66 -27.75 8.29 -4.22
N ASP A 67 -26.77 8.88 -4.88
CA ASP A 67 -26.54 10.32 -4.86
C ASP A 67 -27.45 11.08 -5.86
N LEU A 68 -28.15 10.36 -6.74
CA LEU A 68 -29.05 10.94 -7.74
C LEU A 68 -30.17 11.75 -7.07
N GLY A 69 -30.25 13.04 -7.37
CA GLY A 69 -31.23 13.95 -6.78
C GLY A 69 -30.80 14.61 -5.46
N THR A 70 -29.66 14.24 -4.89
CA THR A 70 -29.14 14.84 -3.64
C THR A 70 -28.27 16.08 -3.85
N GLY A 71 -27.96 16.43 -5.12
CA GLY A 71 -27.07 17.54 -5.48
C GLY A 71 -25.58 17.25 -5.26
N LYS A 72 -25.21 16.06 -4.79
CA LYS A 72 -23.82 15.65 -4.60
C LYS A 72 -23.18 15.24 -5.92
N GLN A 73 -21.89 15.57 -6.09
CA GLN A 73 -21.14 15.19 -7.28
C GLN A 73 -20.78 13.70 -7.21
N SER A 74 -21.30 12.92 -8.17
CA SER A 74 -21.07 11.47 -8.19
C SER A 74 -19.62 11.12 -8.52
N THR A 75 -19.15 9.97 -8.05
CA THR A 75 -17.81 9.45 -8.38
C THR A 75 -17.63 9.27 -9.89
N LEU A 76 -18.69 8.90 -10.62
CA LEU A 76 -18.64 8.78 -12.08
C LEU A 76 -18.49 10.14 -12.78
N SER A 77 -19.11 11.19 -12.25
CA SER A 77 -18.94 12.56 -12.76
C SER A 77 -17.48 13.02 -12.62
N GLN A 78 -16.84 12.68 -11.49
CA GLN A 78 -15.43 13.00 -11.26
C GLN A 78 -14.49 12.20 -12.17
N VAL A 79 -14.77 10.91 -12.42
CA VAL A 79 -14.03 10.09 -13.39
C VAL A 79 -14.15 10.64 -14.79
N ARG A 80 -15.34 11.09 -15.19
CA ARG A 80 -15.57 11.70 -16.51
C ARG A 80 -14.73 12.96 -16.71
N GLU A 81 -14.58 13.78 -15.69
CA GLU A 81 -13.83 15.04 -15.76
C GLU A 81 -12.31 14.87 -15.62
N LYS A 82 -11.88 13.98 -14.72
CA LYS A 82 -10.46 13.88 -14.30
C LYS A 82 -9.80 12.54 -14.66
N GLY A 83 -10.52 11.64 -15.33
CA GLY A 83 -10.05 10.33 -15.74
C GLY A 83 -10.11 9.26 -14.64
N MET A 84 -9.73 8.02 -15.01
CA MET A 84 -9.80 6.84 -14.14
C MET A 84 -9.07 7.01 -12.81
N PHE A 85 -7.99 7.80 -12.77
CA PHE A 85 -7.21 8.08 -11.56
C PHE A 85 -7.93 8.95 -10.54
N ALA A 86 -9.03 9.62 -10.90
CA ALA A 86 -9.88 10.34 -9.96
C ALA A 86 -11.04 9.48 -9.41
N GLY A 87 -11.23 8.27 -9.96
CA GLY A 87 -12.32 7.36 -9.62
C GLY A 87 -11.99 6.37 -8.53
N GLY A 88 -12.17 6.76 -7.28
CA GLY A 88 -12.18 5.83 -6.16
C GLY A 88 -10.89 4.98 -6.06
N LEU A 89 -11.06 3.67 -5.83
CA LEU A 89 -9.97 2.71 -5.53
C LEU A 89 -8.78 2.77 -6.52
N TYR A 90 -9.02 3.06 -7.81
CA TYR A 90 -7.96 3.14 -8.82
C TYR A 90 -7.07 4.38 -8.72
N GLY A 91 -7.58 5.47 -8.15
CA GLY A 91 -6.75 6.63 -7.81
C GLY A 91 -5.79 6.39 -6.64
N ARG A 92 -6.04 5.34 -5.84
CA ARG A 92 -5.23 4.98 -4.68
C ARG A 92 -4.16 3.94 -4.99
N PHE A 93 -4.24 3.29 -6.15
CA PHE A 93 -3.16 2.46 -6.67
C PHE A 93 -2.12 3.37 -7.32
N VAL A 94 -1.27 3.97 -6.50
CA VAL A 94 -0.03 4.60 -6.97
C VAL A 94 0.90 3.47 -7.40
N LYS A 95 1.44 3.53 -8.63
CA LYS A 95 2.52 2.63 -9.05
C LYS A 95 3.64 2.76 -8.03
N GLY A 96 3.89 1.71 -7.24
CA GLY A 96 4.99 1.67 -6.29
C GLY A 96 6.33 1.89 -7.02
N GLU A 97 7.34 2.32 -6.27
CA GLU A 97 8.70 2.49 -6.79
C GLU A 97 9.14 1.21 -7.50
N SER A 98 9.53 1.30 -8.78
CA SER A 98 10.01 0.14 -9.52
C SER A 98 11.46 -0.13 -9.11
N GLU A 99 11.68 -1.19 -8.35
CA GLU A 99 13.02 -1.75 -8.13
C GLU A 99 13.58 -2.14 -9.51
N GLY A 100 14.71 -1.52 -9.90
CA GLY A 100 15.37 -1.79 -11.18
C GLY A 100 15.82 -3.25 -11.24
N GLY A 101 15.35 -3.99 -12.25
CA GLY A 101 15.73 -5.39 -12.40
C GLY A 101 17.24 -5.55 -12.50
N THR A 102 17.82 -6.43 -11.69
CA THR A 102 19.19 -6.90 -11.85
C THR A 102 19.23 -7.93 -12.98
N ILE A 103 19.87 -7.57 -14.09
CA ILE A 103 20.36 -8.54 -15.09
C ILE A 103 21.59 -9.23 -14.49
#